data_AF-A0A261XZU8-F1
#
_entry.id   AF-A0A261XZU8-F1
#
_cell.length_a   1.000
_cell.length_b   1.000
_cell.length_c   1.000
_cell.angle_alpha   90.00
_cell.angle_beta   90.00
_cell.angle_gamma   90.00
#
_symmetry.space_group_name_H-M   'P 1'
#
loop_
_entity.id
_entity.type
_entity.pdbx_description
1 polymer ?
#
loop_
_entity_poly.entity_id
_entity_poly.type
_entity_poly.pdbx_seq_one_letter_code
_entity_poly.pdbx_strand_id
1 'polypeptide(L)' 'MKFGSQLREQMRPEWQNDYFQYNALKKRLKENEQAFTEKDESEFVEALDKELEK' A
#
# COMPACT_ATOMS: atom_id res chain seq x y z
N MET A 1 -2.91 14.66 -2.56
CA MET A 1 -3.43 14.02 -3.80
C MET A 1 -4.52 13.00 -3.46
N LYS A 2 -5.48 12.77 -4.37
CA LYS A 2 -6.65 11.89 -4.18
C LYS A 2 -6.48 10.47 -4.78
N PHE A 3 -5.24 10.01 -4.92
CA PHE A 3 -4.92 8.75 -5.58
C PHE A 3 -5.70 7.55 -5.01
N GLY A 4 -5.76 7.40 -3.69
CA GLY A 4 -6.45 6.26 -3.06
C GLY A 4 -7.96 6.21 -3.31
N SER A 5 -8.64 7.36 -3.44
CA SER A 5 -10.05 7.39 -3.79
C SER A 5 -10.27 7.18 -5.29
N GLN A 6 -9.41 7.75 -6.13
CA GLN A 6 -9.46 7.56 -7.59
C GLN A 6 -9.19 6.10 -7.99
N LEU A 7 -8.23 5.44 -7.34
CA LEU A 7 -7.95 4.03 -7.56
C LEU A 7 -9.22 3.20 -7.30
N ARG A 8 -9.86 3.41 -6.14
CA ARG A 8 -11.07 2.67 -5.77
C ARG A 8 -12.24 2.91 -6.72
N GLU A 9 -12.41 4.13 -7.21
CA GLU A 9 -13.47 4.47 -8.18
C GLU A 9 -13.22 3.86 -9.57
N GLN A 10 -11.95 3.66 -9.95
CA GLN A 10 -11.56 3.15 -11.27
C GLN A 10 -11.33 1.63 -11.29
N MET A 11 -11.25 0.98 -10.13
CA MET A 11 -11.09 -0.48 -10.02
C MET A 11 -12.27 -1.23 -10.64
N ARG A 12 -11.95 -2.25 -11.43
CA ARG A 12 -12.91 -3.27 -11.85
C ARG A 12 -13.13 -4.28 -10.71
N PRO A 13 -14.39 -4.64 -10.37
CA PRO A 13 -14.66 -5.59 -9.29
C PRO A 13 -14.02 -6.97 -9.53
N GLU A 14 -13.94 -7.40 -10.79
CA GLU A 14 -13.37 -8.69 -11.18
C GLU A 14 -11.88 -8.84 -10.88
N TRP A 15 -11.12 -7.74 -10.83
CA TRP A 15 -9.67 -7.74 -10.55
C TRP A 15 -9.34 -7.10 -9.20
N GLN A 16 -10.34 -6.90 -8.34
CA GLN A 16 -10.17 -6.21 -7.06
C GLN A 16 -9.03 -6.81 -6.21
N ASN A 17 -8.83 -8.11 -6.32
CA ASN A 17 -7.76 -8.81 -5.62
C ASN A 17 -6.39 -8.57 -6.25
N ASP A 18 -6.29 -8.35 -7.56
CA ASP A 18 -5.03 -8.15 -8.29
C ASP A 18 -4.58 -6.69 -8.26
N TYR A 19 -5.47 -5.76 -7.91
CA TYR A 19 -5.10 -4.37 -7.71
C TYR A 19 -4.20 -4.17 -6.49
N PHE A 20 -3.27 -3.23 -6.65
CA PHE A 20 -2.34 -2.75 -5.66
C PHE A 20 -3.04 -2.30 -4.36
N GLN A 21 -2.61 -2.86 -3.23
CA GLN A 21 -3.18 -2.59 -1.91
C GLN A 21 -2.71 -1.25 -1.30
N TYR A 22 -2.94 -0.14 -2.01
CA TYR A 22 -2.51 1.21 -1.63
C TYR A 22 -2.93 1.61 -0.21
N ASN A 23 -4.16 1.27 0.19
CA ASN A 23 -4.68 1.66 1.51
C ASN A 23 -3.98 0.89 2.65
N ALA A 24 -3.63 -0.37 2.42
CA ALA A 24 -2.93 -1.18 3.43
C ALA A 24 -1.51 -0.65 3.65
N LEU A 25 -0.78 -0.39 2.55
CA LEU A 25 0.56 0.21 2.59
C LEU A 25 0.55 1.60 3.25
N LYS A 26 -0.42 2.44 2.90
CA LYS A 26 -0.59 3.76 3.52
C LYS A 26 -0.92 3.68 5.01
N LYS A 27 -1.69 2.66 5.45
CA LYS A 27 -1.99 2.45 6.86
C LYS A 27 -0.73 2.07 7.63
N ARG A 28 0.10 1.19 7.06
CA ARG A 28 1.37 0.75 7.66
C ARG A 28 2.33 1.91 7.92
N LEU A 29 2.42 2.85 6.98
CA LEU A 29 3.21 4.09 7.16
C LEU A 29 2.66 5.04 8.23
N LYS A 30 1.38 4.89 8.60
CA LYS A 30 0.70 5.76 9.57
C LYS A 30 0.51 5.12 10.95
N GLU A 31 0.66 3.81 11.06
CA GLU A 31 0.49 3.08 12.32
C GLU A 31 1.63 3.36 13.31
N ASN A 32 2.80 3.77 12.83
CA ASN A 32 3.89 4.22 13.68
C ASN A 32 3.79 5.73 13.92
N GLU A 33 3.40 6.12 15.13
CA GLU A 33 3.49 7.52 15.62
C GLU A 33 4.95 7.93 15.93
N GLN A 34 5.87 6.96 15.96
CA GLN A 34 7.30 7.17 16.17
C GLN A 34 8.03 7.48 14.87
N ALA A 35 9.25 8.03 14.99
CA ALA A 35 10.11 8.28 13.85
C ALA A 35 10.32 7.00 13.05
N PHE A 36 10.03 7.07 11.75
CA PHE A 36 10.18 5.95 10.82
C PHE A 36 11.64 5.48 10.78
N THR A 37 11.86 4.20 11.12
CA THR A 37 13.19 3.60 11.26
C THR A 37 13.62 2.85 10.00
N GLU A 38 14.91 2.50 9.88
CA GLU A 38 15.40 1.64 8.79
C GLU A 38 14.71 0.26 8.75
N LYS A 39 14.28 -0.24 9.92
CA LYS A 39 13.51 -1.49 9.99
C LYS A 39 12.14 -1.32 9.35
N ASP A 40 11.47 -0.21 9.61
CA ASP A 40 10.17 0.09 9.00
C ASP A 40 10.28 0.26 7.48
N GLU A 41 11.37 0.87 6.99
CA GLU A 41 11.67 0.97 5.56
C GLU A 41 11.86 -0.42 4.94
N SER A 42 12.66 -1.27 5.56
CA SER A 42 12.92 -2.63 5.06
C SER A 42 11.63 -3.45 4.98
N GLU A 43 10.81 -3.41 6.04
CA GLU A 43 9.51 -4.09 6.08
C GLU A 43 8.51 -3.53 5.04
N PHE A 44 8.56 -2.22 4.79
CA PHE A 44 7.72 -1.57 3.81
C PHE A 44 8.12 -1.94 2.38
N VAL A 45 9.42 -1.94 2.08
CA VAL A 45 9.97 -2.35 0.77
C VAL A 45 9.62 -3.81 0.47
N GLU A 46 9.78 -4.73 1.43
CA GLU A 46 9.37 -6.12 1.23
C GLU A 46 7.87 -6.28 0.97
N ALA A 47 7.03 -5.47 1.63
CA ALA A 47 5.60 -5.48 1.41
C ALA A 47 5.23 -4.88 0.04
N LEU A 48 6.00 -3.89 -0.43
CA LEU A 48 5.82 -3.25 -1.73
C LEU A 48 6.22 -4.19 -2.87
N ASP A 49 7.36 -4.87 -2.74
CA ASP A 49 7.82 -5.84 -3.75
C ASP A 49 6.83 -7.00 -3.91
N LYS A 50 6.28 -7.52 -2.82
CA LYS A 50 5.24 -8.56 -2.88
C LYS A 50 3.97 -8.13 -3.61
N GLU A 51 3.61 -6.85 -3.52
CA GLU A 51 2.46 -6.31 -4.25
C GLU A 51 2.78 -5.99 -5.71
N LEU A 52 4.06 -5.84 -6.07
CA LEU A 52 4.53 -5.63 -7.44
C LEU A 52 4.73 -6.93 -8.22
N GLU A 53 5.10 -8.02 -7.54
CA GLU A 53 5.27 -9.36 -8.14
C GLU A 53 3.95 -10.12 -8.34
N LYS A 54 2.84 -9.55 -7.87
CA LYS A 54 1.49 -10.09 -7.97
C LYS A 54 0.90 -9.93 -9.37
#